data_AF-A0A7W0YAC3-F1
#
_entry.id   AF-A0A7W0YAC3-F1
#
_cell.length_a   1.000
_cell.length_b   1.000
_cell.length_c   1.000
_cell.angle_alpha   90.00
_cell.angle_beta   90.00
_cell.angle_gamma   90.00
#
_symmetry.space_group_name_H-M   'P 1'
#
loop_
_entity.id
_entity.type
_entity.pdbx_description
1 polymer ?
#
loop_
_entity_poly.entity_id
_entity_poly.type
_entity_poly.pdbx_seq_one_letter_code
_entity_poly.pdbx_strand_id
1 'polypeptide(L)'
;PAEVRAFLESHPGGLRVALALPAAPAYYSNHMALSAEIDRGDVYYDAQPIARRVARRPTLVLFVDDNGTKRPLIRWPTTIGGWSDQRMPSGWTVQKWKESDVGPRVWRDLYAGPTWLPPKTTPDKDLVKNLWNGKWGLKKELLGPGPRAAFGMTLLVHHQVFKLRDKTERFDENGIGTHGSASVTSIVNGTSHGCHRLYNQLAVRLSDFLLHHREHVVKGEQAETFRRVVQHKGTFVAKVDTRGFLYELTPPVPVNVLKGRILSSRKTPPLASAPAKP
;
A
#
# COMPACT_ATOMS: atom_id res chain seq x y z
N PRO A 1 -45.98 -14.23 -0.68
CA PRO A 1 -46.88 -15.13 -1.44
C PRO A 1 -46.88 -16.53 -0.82
N ALA A 2 -48.01 -17.26 -0.85
CA ALA A 2 -48.15 -18.58 -0.22
C ALA A 2 -47.14 -19.61 -0.77
N GLU A 3 -46.85 -19.55 -2.07
CA GLU A 3 -45.86 -20.42 -2.73
C GLU A 3 -44.44 -20.24 -2.19
N VAL A 4 -44.01 -19.00 -1.94
CA VAL A 4 -42.68 -18.72 -1.37
C VAL A 4 -42.58 -19.26 0.06
N ARG A 5 -43.68 -19.21 0.83
CA ARG A 5 -43.72 -19.74 2.20
C ARG A 5 -43.63 -21.27 2.21
N ALA A 6 -44.44 -21.96 1.40
CA ALA A 6 -44.39 -23.41 1.25
C ALA A 6 -43.02 -23.91 0.73
N PHE A 7 -42.41 -23.15 -0.18
CA PHE A 7 -41.06 -23.43 -0.69
C PHE A 7 -39.97 -23.30 0.40
N LEU A 8 -40.07 -22.30 1.29
CA LEU A 8 -39.11 -22.14 2.39
C LEU A 8 -39.34 -23.17 3.52
N GLU A 9 -40.60 -23.51 3.81
CA GLU A 9 -40.97 -24.54 4.80
C GLU A 9 -40.51 -25.95 4.38
N SER A 10 -40.47 -26.25 3.08
CA SER A 10 -39.92 -27.51 2.55
C SER A 10 -38.39 -27.59 2.54
N HIS A 11 -37.70 -26.48 2.82
CA HIS A 11 -36.24 -26.42 2.88
C HIS A 11 -35.75 -25.74 4.17
N PRO A 12 -36.04 -26.31 5.35
CA PRO A 12 -35.81 -25.68 6.66
C PRO A 12 -34.32 -25.44 6.99
N GLY A 13 -33.41 -26.12 6.29
CA GLY A 13 -31.96 -25.91 6.38
C GLY A 13 -31.37 -24.99 5.29
N GLY A 14 -32.23 -24.37 4.48
CA GLY A 14 -31.84 -23.62 3.28
C GLY A 14 -31.62 -24.51 2.05
N LEU A 15 -31.62 -23.88 0.86
CA LEU A 15 -31.34 -24.53 -0.41
C LEU A 15 -29.93 -24.18 -0.86
N ARG A 16 -29.11 -25.18 -1.19
CA ARG A 16 -27.87 -24.95 -1.91
C ARG A 16 -28.20 -24.86 -3.39
N VAL A 17 -28.21 -23.65 -3.94
CA VAL A 17 -28.43 -23.40 -5.36
C VAL A 17 -27.08 -23.19 -6.03
N ALA A 18 -26.77 -23.96 -7.07
CA ALA A 18 -25.65 -23.66 -7.94
C ALA A 18 -26.10 -22.63 -8.97
N LEU A 19 -25.42 -21.48 -9.02
CA LEU A 19 -25.66 -20.47 -10.04
C LEU A 19 -24.66 -20.66 -11.17
N ALA A 20 -25.14 -20.93 -12.38
CA ALA A 20 -24.29 -20.90 -13.57
C ALA A 20 -23.85 -19.46 -13.82
N LEU A 21 -22.57 -19.18 -13.59
CA LEU A 21 -21.97 -17.90 -13.94
C LEU A 21 -21.82 -17.81 -15.46
N PRO A 22 -21.89 -16.60 -16.05
CA PRO A 22 -21.57 -16.43 -17.46
C PRO A 22 -20.14 -16.88 -17.73
N ALA A 23 -19.85 -17.26 -18.98
CA ALA A 23 -18.50 -17.53 -19.40
C ALA A 23 -17.58 -16.33 -19.09
N ALA A 24 -16.33 -16.62 -18.74
CA ALA A 24 -15.36 -15.57 -18.51
C ALA A 24 -15.22 -14.69 -19.78
N PRO A 25 -14.99 -13.37 -19.64
CA PRO A 25 -14.76 -12.49 -20.78
C PRO A 25 -13.56 -12.98 -21.61
N ALA A 26 -13.55 -12.70 -22.92
CA ALA A 26 -12.50 -13.17 -23.82
C ALA A 26 -11.07 -12.72 -23.42
N TYR A 27 -10.94 -11.57 -22.75
CA TYR A 27 -9.67 -11.06 -22.23
C TYR A 27 -9.17 -11.77 -20.96
N TYR A 28 -10.00 -12.60 -20.33
CA TYR A 28 -9.63 -13.35 -19.12
C TYR A 28 -8.90 -14.63 -19.52
N SER A 29 -7.61 -14.68 -19.21
CA SER A 29 -6.71 -15.78 -19.59
C SER A 29 -5.62 -15.95 -18.53
N ASN A 30 -4.82 -17.01 -18.62
CA ASN A 30 -3.66 -17.21 -17.74
C ASN A 30 -2.59 -16.12 -17.88
N HIS A 31 -2.59 -15.37 -18.98
CA HIS A 31 -1.63 -14.29 -19.21
C HIS A 31 -2.35 -13.04 -19.69
N MET A 32 -2.46 -12.06 -18.79
CA MET A 32 -3.16 -10.81 -19.06
C MET A 32 -2.18 -9.65 -19.25
N ALA A 33 -2.46 -8.79 -20.23
CA ALA A 33 -1.77 -7.53 -20.44
C ALA A 33 -2.28 -6.50 -19.43
N LEU A 34 -1.73 -6.53 -18.22
CA LEU A 34 -2.18 -5.69 -17.10
C LEU A 34 -1.42 -4.36 -17.02
N SER A 35 -2.12 -3.33 -16.57
CA SER A 35 -1.52 -2.05 -16.14
C SER A 35 -2.33 -1.45 -15.00
N ALA A 36 -1.75 -0.54 -14.22
CA ALA A 36 -2.45 0.14 -13.14
C ALA A 36 -2.31 1.65 -13.23
N GLU A 37 -3.33 2.35 -12.73
CA GLU A 37 -3.27 3.79 -12.50
C GLU A 37 -3.63 4.09 -11.06
N ILE A 38 -2.92 5.06 -10.48
CA ILE A 38 -3.21 5.55 -9.14
C ILE A 38 -3.46 7.05 -9.24
N ASP A 39 -4.73 7.41 -9.16
CA ASP A 39 -5.13 8.80 -9.07
C ASP A 39 -5.03 9.27 -7.62
N ARG A 40 -4.28 10.35 -7.39
CA ARG A 40 -4.13 10.95 -6.07
C ARG A 40 -5.40 11.66 -5.57
N GLY A 41 -6.42 11.84 -6.39
CA GLY A 41 -7.65 12.54 -6.00
C GLY A 41 -7.41 14.03 -5.75
N ASP A 42 -8.15 14.64 -4.83
CA ASP A 42 -7.93 16.04 -4.44
C ASP A 42 -6.73 16.15 -3.49
N VAL A 43 -5.77 16.99 -3.86
CA VAL A 43 -4.52 17.22 -3.13
C VAL A 43 -4.48 18.66 -2.62
N TYR A 44 -4.20 18.79 -1.31
CA TYR A 44 -4.04 20.06 -0.62
C TYR A 44 -2.68 20.11 0.09
N TYR A 45 -1.69 20.74 -0.54
CA TYR A 45 -0.36 20.91 0.06
C TYR A 45 -0.37 21.89 1.25
N ASP A 46 -1.35 22.78 1.29
CA ASP A 46 -1.56 23.78 2.36
C ASP A 46 -2.58 23.32 3.42
N ALA A 47 -2.78 22.01 3.59
CA ALA A 47 -3.70 21.43 4.57
C ALA A 47 -3.19 21.45 6.03
N GLN A 48 -2.13 22.20 6.31
CA GLN A 48 -1.65 22.46 7.67
C GLN A 48 -1.51 23.97 7.88
N PRO A 49 -1.92 24.49 9.06
CA PRO A 49 -2.48 23.75 10.20
C PRO A 49 -3.98 23.38 10.03
N ILE A 50 -4.63 23.89 8.98
CA ILE A 50 -6.08 23.74 8.78
C ILE A 50 -6.36 22.59 7.81
N ALA A 51 -7.05 21.56 8.32
CA ALA A 51 -7.48 20.43 7.51
C ALA A 51 -8.42 20.86 6.36
N ARG A 52 -8.28 20.20 5.21
CA ARG A 52 -9.11 20.45 4.02
C ARG A 52 -10.04 19.26 3.78
N ARG A 53 -11.26 19.54 3.30
CA ARG A 53 -12.20 18.49 2.91
C ARG A 53 -11.79 17.91 1.55
N VAL A 54 -11.57 16.60 1.51
CA VAL A 54 -11.27 15.85 0.29
C VAL A 54 -12.57 15.28 -0.27
N ALA A 55 -13.00 15.74 -1.44
CA ALA A 55 -14.22 15.25 -2.10
C ALA A 55 -13.91 14.05 -3.00
N ARG A 56 -12.87 14.17 -3.84
CA ARG A 56 -12.35 13.06 -4.65
C ARG A 56 -11.22 12.37 -3.89
N ARG A 57 -11.48 11.20 -3.34
CA ARG A 57 -10.46 10.38 -2.67
C ARG A 57 -9.50 9.74 -3.69
N PRO A 58 -8.26 9.39 -3.29
CA PRO A 58 -7.36 8.65 -4.15
C PRO A 58 -7.91 7.27 -4.51
N THR A 59 -7.62 6.81 -5.73
CA THR A 59 -8.09 5.51 -6.23
C THR A 59 -7.00 4.78 -6.99
N LEU A 60 -6.90 3.48 -6.75
CA LEU A 60 -6.15 2.54 -7.58
C LEU A 60 -7.12 1.87 -8.56
N VAL A 61 -6.75 1.85 -9.84
CA VAL A 61 -7.48 1.17 -10.90
C VAL A 61 -6.53 0.18 -11.57
N LEU A 62 -6.94 -1.08 -11.66
CA LEU A 62 -6.25 -2.08 -12.47
C LEU A 62 -6.99 -2.21 -13.80
N PHE A 63 -6.23 -2.22 -14.89
CA PHE A 63 -6.73 -2.38 -16.24
C PHE A 63 -6.18 -3.65 -16.87
N VAL A 64 -6.97 -4.22 -17.78
CA VAL A 64 -6.49 -5.14 -18.81
C VAL A 64 -6.54 -4.43 -20.16
N ASP A 65 -5.54 -4.68 -21.01
CA ASP A 65 -5.62 -4.37 -22.43
C ASP A 65 -6.41 -5.48 -23.14
N ASP A 66 -7.59 -5.14 -23.63
CA ASP A 66 -8.40 -5.98 -24.50
C ASP A 66 -8.32 -5.44 -25.93
N ASN A 67 -7.36 -5.97 -26.70
CA ASN A 67 -7.15 -5.63 -28.11
C ASN A 67 -7.00 -4.11 -28.34
N GLY A 68 -6.16 -3.45 -27.54
CA GLY A 68 -5.92 -2.00 -27.56
C GLY A 68 -6.93 -1.18 -26.76
N THR A 69 -7.97 -1.80 -26.21
CA THR A 69 -8.95 -1.14 -25.34
C THR A 69 -8.61 -1.39 -23.87
N LYS A 70 -8.23 -0.35 -23.12
CA LYS A 70 -8.04 -0.44 -21.68
C LYS A 70 -9.38 -0.62 -20.96
N ARG A 71 -9.60 -1.78 -20.34
CA ARG A 71 -10.80 -2.07 -19.54
C ARG A 71 -10.49 -2.11 -18.05
N PRO A 72 -11.20 -1.35 -17.21
CA PRO A 72 -10.99 -1.39 -15.77
C PRO A 72 -11.53 -2.71 -15.19
N LEU A 73 -10.69 -3.46 -14.48
CA LEU A 73 -11.05 -4.68 -13.76
C LEU A 73 -11.54 -4.36 -12.34
N ILE A 74 -10.83 -3.44 -11.68
CA ILE A 74 -11.14 -3.00 -10.32
C ILE A 74 -10.91 -1.50 -10.20
N ARG A 75 -11.66 -0.87 -9.30
CA ARG A 75 -11.42 0.50 -8.84
C ARG A 75 -11.58 0.54 -7.34
N TRP A 76 -10.48 0.68 -6.62
CA TRP A 76 -10.47 0.64 -5.15
C TRP A 76 -9.96 1.95 -4.56
N PRO A 77 -10.48 2.37 -3.40
CA PRO A 77 -9.91 3.48 -2.66
C PRO A 77 -8.49 3.13 -2.22
N THR A 78 -7.61 4.13 -2.22
CA THR A 78 -6.23 3.99 -1.74
C THR A 78 -5.79 5.25 -0.99
N THR A 79 -4.58 5.23 -0.44
CA THR A 79 -3.97 6.38 0.21
C THR A 79 -2.93 7.05 -0.66
N ILE A 80 -2.59 8.27 -0.31
CA ILE A 80 -1.43 9.01 -0.82
C ILE A 80 -0.67 9.62 0.33
N GLY A 81 0.55 10.07 0.03
CA GLY A 81 1.38 10.88 0.89
C GLY A 81 0.67 12.11 1.46
N GLY A 82 1.11 12.54 2.64
CA GLY A 82 0.64 13.75 3.29
C GLY A 82 1.55 14.18 4.43
N TRP A 83 1.05 15.08 5.26
CA TRP A 83 1.76 15.57 6.45
C TRP A 83 1.91 14.46 7.48
N SER A 84 3.17 14.13 7.80
CA SER A 84 3.53 13.05 8.73
C SER A 84 4.57 13.54 9.75
N ASP A 85 4.46 13.04 10.97
CA ASP A 85 5.43 13.31 12.03
C ASP A 85 6.80 12.70 11.68
N GLN A 86 7.85 13.50 11.86
CA GLN A 86 9.23 13.09 11.65
C GLN A 86 10.11 13.59 12.77
N ARG A 87 10.96 12.69 13.27
CA ARG A 87 12.07 13.00 14.17
C ARG A 87 13.21 13.64 13.38
N MET A 88 13.61 14.82 13.83
CA MET A 88 14.78 15.55 13.34
C MET A 88 16.06 15.06 14.03
N PRO A 89 17.26 15.33 13.46
CA PRO A 89 18.53 14.98 14.10
C PRO A 89 18.68 15.56 15.52
N SER A 90 18.07 16.71 15.78
CA SER A 90 18.03 17.36 17.10
C SER A 90 17.15 16.64 18.13
N GLY A 91 16.45 15.56 17.76
CA GLY A 91 15.53 14.82 18.62
C GLY A 91 14.10 15.37 18.63
N TRP A 92 13.89 16.60 18.19
CA TRP A 92 12.56 17.20 18.06
C TRP A 92 11.71 16.51 16.98
N THR A 93 10.40 16.46 17.20
CA THR A 93 9.43 15.98 16.20
C THR A 93 8.79 17.16 15.49
N VAL A 94 8.66 17.07 14.17
CA VAL A 94 8.01 18.07 13.31
C VAL A 94 7.12 17.36 12.30
N GLN A 95 6.12 18.04 11.74
CA GLN A 95 5.40 17.52 10.58
C GLN A 95 6.14 17.87 9.29
N LYS A 96 6.33 16.89 8.42
CA LYS A 96 6.86 17.09 7.06
C LYS A 96 5.97 16.40 6.05
N TRP A 97 5.84 17.01 4.88
CA TRP A 97 5.14 16.39 3.77
C TRP A 97 5.92 15.19 3.26
N LYS A 98 5.24 14.05 3.15
CA LYS A 98 5.74 12.85 2.47
C LYS A 98 4.95 12.72 1.18
N GLU A 99 5.62 12.76 0.04
CA GLU A 99 4.97 12.76 -1.26
C GLU A 99 4.65 11.33 -1.73
N SER A 100 3.57 11.18 -2.52
CA SER A 100 3.41 10.05 -3.44
C SER A 100 3.90 10.52 -4.81
N ASP A 101 5.15 10.16 -5.15
CA ASP A 101 5.79 10.64 -6.37
C ASP A 101 4.95 10.33 -7.61
N VAL A 102 4.74 11.36 -8.45
CA VAL A 102 3.98 11.27 -9.69
C VAL A 102 4.83 10.69 -10.81
N GLY A 103 4.19 9.93 -11.70
CA GLY A 103 4.75 9.50 -12.97
C GLY A 103 4.80 7.98 -13.13
N PRO A 104 5.52 7.52 -14.17
CA PRO A 104 5.60 6.10 -14.49
C PRO A 104 6.40 5.35 -13.43
N ARG A 105 5.88 4.20 -13.03
CA ARG A 105 6.46 3.20 -12.13
C ARG A 105 6.19 1.82 -12.70
N VAL A 106 6.81 0.81 -12.13
CA VAL A 106 6.46 -0.59 -12.41
C VAL A 106 6.33 -1.39 -11.13
N TRP A 107 5.37 -2.31 -11.09
CA TRP A 107 5.38 -3.42 -10.16
C TRP A 107 6.19 -4.55 -10.77
N ARG A 108 7.42 -4.67 -10.31
CA ARG A 108 8.30 -5.81 -10.60
C ARG A 108 8.38 -6.73 -9.39
N ASP A 109 8.56 -6.16 -8.20
CA ASP A 109 8.82 -6.95 -6.99
C ASP A 109 7.57 -7.02 -6.12
N LEU A 110 7.09 -8.24 -5.89
CA LEU A 110 5.97 -8.57 -5.01
C LEU A 110 6.52 -9.36 -3.82
N TYR A 111 6.44 -8.78 -2.63
CA TYR A 111 6.77 -9.45 -1.38
C TYR A 111 5.51 -10.02 -0.73
N ALA A 112 5.53 -11.33 -0.45
CA ALA A 112 4.60 -11.99 0.45
C ALA A 112 5.19 -12.01 1.87
N GLY A 113 4.38 -11.64 2.86
CA GLY A 113 4.85 -11.45 4.23
C GLY A 113 5.99 -10.42 4.32
N PRO A 114 5.81 -9.18 3.85
CA PRO A 114 6.85 -8.17 3.92
C PRO A 114 7.07 -7.71 5.37
N THR A 115 8.30 -7.31 5.65
CA THR A 115 8.62 -6.58 6.88
C THR A 115 8.79 -5.09 6.61
N TRP A 116 8.44 -4.26 7.58
CA TRP A 116 8.67 -2.83 7.52
C TRP A 116 9.95 -2.45 8.25
N LEU A 117 10.83 -1.73 7.54
CA LEU A 117 12.07 -1.20 8.07
C LEU A 117 11.85 0.29 8.42
N PRO A 118 11.56 0.64 9.69
CA PRO A 118 11.20 2.00 10.04
C PRO A 118 12.37 2.96 9.80
N PRO A 119 12.20 4.01 8.96
CA PRO A 119 13.25 4.99 8.69
C PRO A 119 13.78 5.63 9.97
N LYS A 120 15.05 6.08 9.98
CA LYS A 120 15.67 6.76 11.13
C LYS A 120 14.85 7.97 11.64
N THR A 121 14.09 8.59 10.73
CA THR A 121 13.18 9.72 11.00
C THR A 121 11.87 9.33 11.66
N THR A 122 11.49 8.05 11.72
CA THR A 122 10.30 7.63 12.48
C THR A 122 10.52 7.95 13.97
N PRO A 123 9.59 8.61 14.68
CA PRO A 123 9.71 8.82 16.11
C PRO A 123 9.79 7.51 16.92
N ASP A 124 10.65 7.45 17.94
CA ASP A 124 10.84 6.23 18.75
C ASP A 124 9.58 5.86 19.54
N LYS A 125 8.79 6.85 19.98
CA LYS A 125 7.49 6.65 20.65
C LYS A 125 6.52 5.83 19.78
N ASP A 126 6.63 5.92 18.46
CA ASP A 126 5.71 5.22 17.54
C ASP A 126 6.05 3.73 17.43
N LEU A 127 7.27 3.33 17.80
CA LEU A 127 7.78 1.97 17.73
C LEU A 127 7.59 1.17 19.04
N VAL A 128 7.11 1.81 20.10
CA VAL A 128 6.84 1.15 21.39
C VAL A 128 5.37 1.25 21.78
N LYS A 129 4.91 0.34 22.63
CA LYS A 129 3.56 0.32 23.20
C LYS A 129 3.62 0.10 24.71
N ASN A 130 2.66 0.69 25.40
CA ASN A 130 2.37 0.35 26.79
C ASN A 130 1.74 -1.05 26.83
N LEU A 131 2.18 -1.90 27.74
CA LEU A 131 1.70 -3.27 27.92
C LEU A 131 0.56 -3.37 28.94
N TRP A 132 0.00 -2.23 29.36
CA TRP A 132 -1.08 -2.07 30.34
C TRP A 132 -0.78 -2.63 31.74
N ASN A 133 0.50 -2.84 32.05
CA ASN A 133 1.00 -3.32 33.35
C ASN A 133 2.13 -2.42 33.89
N GLY A 134 2.16 -1.15 33.45
CA GLY A 134 3.23 -0.21 33.77
C GLY A 134 4.53 -0.41 32.98
N LYS A 135 4.66 -1.50 32.20
CA LYS A 135 5.84 -1.77 31.36
C LYS A 135 5.61 -1.35 29.91
N TRP A 136 6.72 -1.13 29.22
CA TRP A 136 6.77 -0.80 27.80
C TRP A 136 7.42 -1.93 27.03
N GLY A 137 6.99 -2.12 25.79
CA GLY A 137 7.57 -3.10 24.87
C GLY A 137 7.62 -2.58 23.44
N LEU A 138 8.49 -3.18 22.64
CA LEU A 138 8.55 -2.92 21.20
C LEU A 138 7.25 -3.40 20.53
N LYS A 139 6.71 -2.58 19.61
CA LYS A 139 5.62 -2.99 18.69
C LYS A 139 6.17 -3.90 17.60
N LYS A 140 6.59 -5.11 17.97
CA LYS A 140 7.14 -6.11 17.02
C LYS A 140 6.17 -6.40 15.88
N GLU A 141 4.88 -6.45 16.18
CA GLU A 141 3.82 -6.68 15.19
C GLU A 141 3.76 -5.64 14.08
N LEU A 142 4.23 -4.40 14.33
CA LEU A 142 4.27 -3.33 13.34
C LEU A 142 5.38 -3.56 12.31
N LEU A 143 6.48 -4.19 12.72
CA LEU A 143 7.61 -4.54 11.85
C LEU A 143 7.24 -5.71 10.93
N GLY A 144 6.33 -6.58 11.36
CA GLY A 144 5.88 -7.73 10.57
C GLY A 144 6.83 -8.92 10.59
N PRO A 145 6.57 -9.92 9.74
CA PRO A 145 5.43 -10.00 8.81
C PRO A 145 4.09 -10.22 9.52
N GLY A 146 2.97 -9.79 8.92
CA GLY A 146 1.63 -10.12 9.39
C GLY A 146 0.56 -9.04 9.17
N PRO A 147 -0.72 -9.32 9.46
CA PRO A 147 -1.82 -8.41 9.16
C PRO A 147 -1.80 -7.11 9.99
N ARG A 148 -1.07 -7.12 11.11
CA ARG A 148 -0.85 -5.93 11.96
C ARG A 148 0.43 -5.16 11.60
N ALA A 149 1.19 -5.63 10.60
CA ALA A 149 2.39 -4.97 10.13
C ALA A 149 2.07 -3.69 9.36
N ALA A 150 3.02 -2.76 9.30
CA ALA A 150 2.85 -1.51 8.56
C ALA A 150 2.57 -1.77 7.06
N PHE A 151 3.19 -2.81 6.50
CA PHE A 151 2.94 -3.26 5.13
C PHE A 151 1.82 -4.31 4.99
N GLY A 152 1.26 -4.80 6.10
CA GLY A 152 0.28 -5.87 6.08
C GLY A 152 0.87 -7.17 5.52
N MET A 153 0.09 -7.86 4.67
CA MET A 153 0.42 -9.20 4.18
C MET A 153 1.19 -9.23 2.87
N THR A 154 1.10 -8.18 2.04
CA THR A 154 1.79 -8.11 0.75
C THR A 154 2.26 -6.69 0.44
N LEU A 155 3.35 -6.58 -0.31
CA LEU A 155 3.93 -5.31 -0.79
C LEU A 155 4.32 -5.45 -2.26
N LEU A 156 3.70 -4.64 -3.12
CA LEU A 156 4.11 -4.40 -4.49
C LEU A 156 4.96 -3.14 -4.52
N VAL A 157 6.25 -3.28 -4.80
CA VAL A 157 7.20 -2.15 -4.82
C VAL A 157 6.95 -1.30 -6.06
N HIS A 158 6.93 0.02 -5.90
CA HIS A 158 6.83 0.96 -7.01
C HIS A 158 8.22 1.34 -7.48
N HIS A 159 8.75 0.58 -8.43
CA HIS A 159 10.07 0.85 -8.99
C HIS A 159 10.02 2.00 -9.97
N GLN A 160 10.91 2.96 -9.80
CA GLN A 160 11.22 3.93 -10.85
C GLN A 160 12.29 3.34 -11.77
N VAL A 161 12.02 3.35 -13.07
CA VAL A 161 12.94 2.80 -14.08
C VAL A 161 13.81 3.92 -14.64
N PHE A 162 15.12 3.76 -14.51
CA PHE A 162 16.11 4.64 -15.10
C PHE A 162 16.90 3.89 -16.17
N LYS A 163 16.91 4.43 -17.39
CA LYS A 163 17.79 3.93 -18.45
C LYS A 163 19.20 4.47 -18.23
N LEU A 164 20.15 3.58 -18.07
CA LEU A 164 21.57 3.89 -17.94
C LEU A 164 22.19 4.11 -19.32
N ARG A 165 23.40 4.69 -19.34
CA ARG A 165 24.13 5.02 -20.59
C ARG A 165 24.45 3.80 -21.43
N ASP A 166 24.63 2.64 -20.80
CA ASP A 166 24.89 1.35 -21.42
C ASP A 166 23.61 0.63 -21.90
N LYS A 167 22.45 1.31 -21.86
CA LYS A 167 21.12 0.80 -22.19
C LYS A 167 20.55 -0.23 -21.20
N THR A 168 21.22 -0.49 -20.08
CA THR A 168 20.64 -1.29 -19.00
C THR A 168 19.64 -0.47 -18.17
N GLU A 169 18.76 -1.15 -17.44
CA GLU A 169 17.76 -0.51 -16.60
C GLU A 169 18.13 -0.63 -15.12
N ARG A 170 18.13 0.50 -14.42
CA ARG A 170 18.24 0.56 -12.96
C ARG A 170 16.84 0.79 -12.38
N PHE A 171 16.49 -0.03 -11.40
CA PHE A 171 15.23 0.06 -10.68
C PHE A 171 15.50 0.66 -9.31
N ASP A 172 14.90 1.81 -9.04
CA ASP A 172 15.04 2.51 -7.76
C ASP A 172 13.76 2.39 -6.95
N GLU A 173 13.93 2.12 -5.67
CA GLU A 173 12.84 1.98 -4.71
C GLU A 173 12.83 3.19 -3.77
N ASN A 174 11.97 4.16 -4.06
CA ASN A 174 11.81 5.36 -3.22
C ASN A 174 11.08 5.07 -1.87
N GLY A 175 11.05 3.82 -1.42
CA GLY A 175 10.27 3.38 -0.25
C GLY A 175 8.75 3.51 -0.44
N ILE A 176 8.28 3.57 -1.69
CA ILE A 176 6.86 3.66 -2.07
C ILE A 176 6.41 2.32 -2.62
N GLY A 177 5.21 1.89 -2.21
CA GLY A 177 4.61 0.65 -2.68
C GLY A 177 3.09 0.65 -2.54
N THR A 178 2.45 -0.32 -3.21
CA THR A 178 1.06 -0.71 -2.94
C THR A 178 1.09 -1.86 -1.94
N HIS A 179 0.45 -1.69 -0.78
CA HIS A 179 0.53 -2.69 0.28
C HIS A 179 -0.74 -2.74 1.13
N GLY A 180 -0.85 -3.73 2.02
CA GLY A 180 -1.94 -3.83 2.99
C GLY A 180 -1.93 -2.71 4.04
N SER A 181 -2.75 -2.80 5.09
CA SER A 181 -2.67 -1.83 6.19
C SER A 181 -3.20 -2.43 7.47
N ALA A 182 -2.45 -2.23 8.56
CA ALA A 182 -2.93 -2.50 9.91
C ALA A 182 -4.00 -1.51 10.38
N SER A 183 -4.14 -0.36 9.71
CA SER A 183 -5.10 0.70 10.05
C SER A 183 -6.10 0.88 8.92
N VAL A 184 -7.27 0.26 9.07
CA VAL A 184 -8.42 0.41 8.16
C VAL A 184 -8.84 1.88 8.04
N THR A 185 -8.86 2.60 9.18
CA THR A 185 -9.25 4.01 9.20
C THR A 185 -8.30 4.89 8.39
N SER A 186 -7.02 4.51 8.24
CA SER A 186 -6.08 5.24 7.38
C SER A 186 -6.45 5.19 5.90
N ILE A 187 -7.16 4.16 5.44
CA ILE A 187 -7.60 4.04 4.04
C ILE A 187 -8.80 4.95 3.77
N VAL A 188 -9.69 5.10 4.76
CA VAL A 188 -10.92 5.88 4.61
C VAL A 188 -10.67 7.37 4.83
N ASN A 189 -9.88 7.71 5.86
CA ASN A 189 -9.76 9.06 6.37
C ASN A 189 -8.32 9.59 6.40
N GLY A 190 -7.33 8.73 6.17
CA GLY A 190 -5.93 9.06 6.40
C GLY A 190 -5.14 9.44 5.15
N THR A 191 -3.91 9.84 5.41
CA THR A 191 -2.81 9.87 4.44
C THR A 191 -1.76 8.85 4.86
N SER A 192 -0.87 8.50 3.95
CA SER A 192 0.27 7.63 4.19
C SER A 192 1.57 8.44 4.20
N HIS A 193 2.70 7.74 4.30
CA HIS A 193 4.02 8.32 4.10
C HIS A 193 4.46 8.27 2.62
N GLY A 194 3.52 8.21 1.68
CA GLY A 194 3.75 8.13 0.23
C GLY A 194 3.20 6.84 -0.40
N CYS A 195 3.06 5.77 0.37
CA CYS A 195 2.55 4.48 -0.11
C CYS A 195 1.03 4.48 -0.41
N HIS A 196 0.63 3.50 -1.21
CA HIS A 196 -0.73 3.30 -1.69
C HIS A 196 -1.38 2.13 -0.97
N ARG A 197 -1.99 2.41 0.18
CA ARG A 197 -2.52 1.39 1.07
C ARG A 197 -3.85 0.85 0.57
N LEU A 198 -4.01 -0.45 0.65
CA LEU A 198 -5.24 -1.18 0.45
C LEU A 198 -5.65 -1.88 1.75
N TYR A 199 -6.91 -2.30 1.81
CA TYR A 199 -7.31 -3.26 2.83
C TYR A 199 -6.51 -4.56 2.65
N ASN A 200 -6.10 -5.21 3.74
CA ASN A 200 -5.24 -6.40 3.67
C ASN A 200 -5.79 -7.46 2.70
N GLN A 201 -7.10 -7.75 2.75
CA GLN A 201 -7.73 -8.72 1.85
C GLN A 201 -7.68 -8.28 0.38
N LEU A 202 -7.75 -6.98 0.09
CA LEU A 202 -7.65 -6.46 -1.28
C LEU A 202 -6.20 -6.49 -1.79
N ALA A 203 -5.23 -6.18 -0.93
CA ALA A 203 -3.81 -6.30 -1.26
C ALA A 203 -3.45 -7.75 -1.59
N VAL A 204 -3.92 -8.70 -0.78
CA VAL A 204 -3.74 -10.15 -1.04
C VAL A 204 -4.43 -10.56 -2.33
N ARG A 205 -5.70 -10.20 -2.54
CA ARG A 205 -6.43 -10.53 -3.78
C ARG A 205 -5.77 -9.97 -5.03
N LEU A 206 -5.26 -8.73 -4.98
CA LEU A 206 -4.50 -8.15 -6.09
C LEU A 206 -3.21 -8.93 -6.33
N SER A 207 -2.45 -9.22 -5.27
CA SER A 207 -1.17 -9.93 -5.37
C SER A 207 -1.36 -11.33 -5.95
N ASP A 208 -2.35 -12.06 -5.45
CA ASP A 208 -2.74 -13.38 -5.93
C ASP A 208 -3.20 -13.35 -7.39
N PHE A 209 -4.04 -12.36 -7.77
CA PHE A 209 -4.45 -12.16 -9.16
C PHE A 209 -3.25 -11.90 -10.08
N LEU A 210 -2.29 -11.08 -9.65
CA LEU A 210 -1.07 -10.82 -10.45
C LEU A 210 -0.24 -12.09 -10.63
N LEU A 211 -0.07 -12.90 -9.58
CA LEU A 211 0.70 -14.15 -9.66
C LEU A 211 0.03 -15.21 -10.55
N HIS A 212 -1.30 -15.24 -10.62
CA HIS A 212 -2.04 -16.14 -11.50
C HIS A 212 -2.06 -15.70 -12.97
N HIS A 213 -1.99 -14.39 -13.23
CA HIS A 213 -2.19 -13.83 -14.57
C HIS A 213 -0.93 -13.20 -15.19
N ARG A 214 0.22 -13.33 -14.52
CA ARG A 214 1.52 -12.84 -14.98
C ARG A 214 2.59 -13.89 -14.72
N GLU A 215 3.45 -14.12 -15.71
CA GLU A 215 4.65 -14.91 -15.47
C GLU A 215 5.50 -14.24 -14.39
N HIS A 216 6.18 -15.05 -13.60
CA HIS A 216 7.00 -14.58 -12.50
C HIS A 216 8.10 -15.57 -12.15
N VAL A 217 9.16 -15.06 -11.53
CA VAL A 217 10.26 -15.83 -10.99
C VAL A 217 10.16 -15.84 -9.46
N VAL A 218 10.19 -17.03 -8.88
CA VAL A 218 10.26 -17.21 -7.42
C VAL A 218 11.71 -16.99 -6.98
N LYS A 219 11.96 -15.92 -6.21
CA LYS A 219 13.29 -15.60 -5.67
C LYS A 219 13.49 -16.11 -4.23
N GLY A 220 12.40 -16.50 -3.57
CA GLY A 220 12.44 -17.03 -2.21
C GLY A 220 12.53 -15.94 -1.14
N GLU A 221 12.86 -16.33 0.08
CA GLU A 221 13.05 -15.42 1.21
C GLU A 221 14.25 -14.49 0.98
N GLN A 222 14.04 -13.18 1.15
CA GLN A 222 15.10 -12.19 1.00
C GLN A 222 15.67 -11.83 2.37
N ALA A 223 16.94 -12.20 2.60
CA ALA A 223 17.63 -11.88 3.85
C ALA A 223 17.77 -10.35 4.04
N GLU A 224 17.69 -9.91 5.30
CA GLU A 224 17.86 -8.51 5.69
C GLU A 224 18.71 -8.42 6.96
N THR A 225 19.34 -7.28 7.23
CA THR A 225 20.07 -7.06 8.48
C THR A 225 19.76 -5.67 9.00
N PHE A 226 18.52 -5.48 9.42
CA PHE A 226 18.08 -4.23 10.01
C PHE A 226 18.19 -4.28 11.53
N ARG A 227 18.89 -3.30 12.10
CA ARG A 227 19.01 -3.08 13.54
C ARG A 227 18.77 -1.61 13.86
N ARG A 228 17.95 -1.36 14.88
CA ARG A 228 17.71 -0.01 15.37
C ARG A 228 17.52 0.02 16.87
N VAL A 229 18.26 0.90 17.54
CA VAL A 229 18.03 1.24 18.94
C VAL A 229 16.85 2.22 19.02
N VAL A 230 15.90 1.93 19.91
CA VAL A 230 14.69 2.71 20.15
C VAL A 230 14.72 3.19 21.60
N GLN A 231 14.70 4.52 21.79
CA GLN A 231 14.81 5.16 23.10
C GLN A 231 13.51 5.87 23.46
N HIS A 232 12.61 5.16 24.15
CA HIS A 232 11.38 5.75 24.69
C HIS A 232 10.85 4.92 25.85
N LYS A 233 10.80 5.51 27.05
CA LYS A 233 10.36 4.82 28.29
C LYS A 233 11.11 3.50 28.54
N GLY A 234 12.38 3.47 28.12
CA GLY A 234 13.25 2.29 28.11
C GLY A 234 14.11 2.26 26.85
N THR A 235 15.04 1.31 26.80
CA THR A 235 15.88 1.03 25.63
C THR A 235 15.49 -0.31 25.02
N PHE A 236 15.16 -0.30 23.73
CA PHE A 236 14.78 -1.50 22.98
C PHE A 236 15.61 -1.62 21.71
N VAL A 237 15.77 -2.83 21.20
CA VAL A 237 16.42 -3.08 19.90
C VAL A 237 15.39 -3.69 18.94
N ALA A 238 15.00 -2.92 17.93
CA ALA A 238 14.25 -3.44 16.79
C ALA A 238 15.20 -4.21 15.88
N LYS A 239 14.80 -5.43 15.52
CA LYS A 239 15.54 -6.36 14.67
C LYS A 239 14.61 -6.90 13.60
N VAL A 240 15.08 -6.89 12.36
CA VAL A 240 14.43 -7.54 11.22
C VAL A 240 15.53 -8.23 10.42
N ASP A 241 15.30 -9.51 10.11
CA ASP A 241 16.29 -10.41 9.49
C ASP A 241 15.86 -10.93 8.11
N THR A 242 14.65 -10.56 7.69
CA THR A 242 14.04 -10.93 6.41
C THR A 242 13.27 -9.75 5.89
N ARG A 243 13.27 -9.51 4.59
CA ARG A 243 12.44 -8.52 3.92
C ARG A 243 11.08 -9.10 3.49
N GLY A 244 10.96 -10.43 3.48
CA GLY A 244 9.81 -11.20 3.02
C GLY A 244 10.15 -12.14 1.85
N PHE A 245 9.16 -12.90 1.40
CA PHE A 245 9.31 -13.84 0.28
C PHE A 245 9.02 -13.14 -1.05
N LEU A 246 9.99 -13.13 -1.96
CA LEU A 246 9.94 -12.34 -3.20
C LEU A 246 9.50 -13.16 -4.41
N TYR A 247 8.53 -12.61 -5.12
CA TYR A 247 8.16 -12.96 -6.49
C TYR A 247 8.51 -11.78 -7.41
N GLU A 248 9.26 -12.05 -8.47
CA GLU A 248 9.62 -11.06 -9.49
C GLU A 248 8.71 -11.24 -10.71
N LEU A 249 7.85 -10.26 -10.99
CA LEU A 249 6.91 -10.27 -12.12
C LEU A 249 7.65 -10.00 -13.44
N THR A 250 7.50 -10.88 -14.41
CA THR A 250 8.17 -10.84 -15.71
C THR A 250 7.14 -10.99 -16.83
N PRO A 251 6.87 -9.97 -17.68
CA PRO A 251 7.36 -8.61 -17.56
C PRO A 251 6.74 -7.89 -16.35
N PRO A 252 7.38 -6.81 -15.84
CA PRO A 252 6.78 -5.96 -14.82
C PRO A 252 5.41 -5.42 -15.26
N VAL A 253 4.55 -5.11 -14.30
CA VAL A 253 3.25 -4.46 -14.55
C VAL A 253 3.44 -2.94 -14.53
N PRO A 254 3.14 -2.21 -15.62
CA PRO A 254 3.23 -0.76 -15.64
C PRO A 254 2.24 -0.12 -14.67
N VAL A 255 2.68 0.92 -13.98
CA VAL A 255 1.88 1.70 -13.03
C VAL A 255 2.07 3.18 -13.34
N ASN A 256 0.99 3.94 -13.40
CA ASN A 256 1.08 5.39 -13.54
C ASN A 256 0.45 6.09 -12.33
N VAL A 257 1.28 6.81 -11.56
CA VAL A 257 0.79 7.64 -10.45
C VAL A 257 0.45 9.01 -11.01
N LEU A 258 -0.84 9.36 -11.01
CA LEU A 258 -1.36 10.59 -11.61
C LEU A 258 -1.29 11.76 -10.62
N LYS A 259 -1.17 12.98 -11.14
CA LYS A 259 -1.12 14.20 -10.31
C LYS A 259 -2.37 14.39 -9.45
N GLY A 260 -3.53 13.88 -9.85
CA GLY A 260 -4.82 14.24 -9.24
C GLY A 260 -5.15 15.73 -9.44
N ARG A 261 -6.04 16.26 -8.62
CA ARG A 261 -6.51 17.65 -8.62
C ARG A 261 -5.82 18.45 -7.51
N ILE A 262 -4.90 19.33 -7.87
CA ILE A 262 -4.21 20.18 -6.89
C ILE A 262 -5.05 21.43 -6.61
N LEU A 263 -5.76 21.41 -5.49
CA LEU A 263 -6.74 22.44 -5.10
C LEU A 263 -6.15 23.49 -4.15
N SER A 264 -5.02 23.21 -3.51
CA SER A 264 -4.29 24.19 -2.70
C SER A 264 -3.78 25.37 -3.54
N SER A 265 -3.58 26.52 -2.89
CA SER A 265 -2.92 27.69 -3.50
C SER A 265 -1.50 27.34 -3.97
N ARG A 266 -0.74 26.69 -3.08
CA ARG A 266 0.53 26.03 -3.36
C ARG A 266 0.32 24.88 -4.36
N LYS A 267 1.10 24.85 -5.43
CA LYS A 267 1.01 23.84 -6.51
C LYS A 267 2.10 22.75 -6.46
N THR A 268 3.08 22.91 -5.58
CA THR A 268 4.17 21.95 -5.39
C THR A 268 4.27 21.51 -3.93
N PRO A 269 4.83 20.32 -3.64
CA PRO A 269 4.96 19.84 -2.27
C PRO A 269 5.76 20.82 -1.40
N PRO A 270 5.36 21.05 -0.13
CA PRO A 270 6.07 21.95 0.75
C PRO A 270 7.38 21.30 1.23
N LEU A 271 8.48 22.05 1.11
CA LEU A 271 9.79 21.64 1.63
C LEU A 271 9.95 21.93 3.13
N ALA A 272 9.23 22.96 3.62
CA ALA A 272 9.27 23.36 5.01
C ALA A 272 8.52 22.38 5.91
N SER A 273 8.99 22.24 7.14
CA SER A 273 8.27 21.53 8.20
C SER A 273 7.22 22.43 8.87
N ALA A 274 6.16 21.81 9.38
CA ALA A 274 5.21 22.43 10.31
C ALA A 274 5.44 21.92 11.74
N PRO A 275 4.97 22.63 12.78
CA PRO A 275 4.99 22.11 14.16
C PRO A 275 4.33 20.73 14.24
N ALA A 276 4.87 19.82 15.06
CA ALA A 276 4.22 18.55 15.32
C ALA A 276 2.83 18.76 15.94
N LYS A 277 1.93 17.80 15.74
CA LYS A 277 0.66 17.79 16.48
C LYS A 277 0.96 17.67 17.98
N PRO A 278 0.23 18.39 18.84
CA PRO A 278 0.36 18.25 20.29
C PRO A 278 0.13 16.81 20.76
#